data_AF-A0A349VL61-F1
#
_entry.id   AF-A0A349VL61-F1
#
_cell.length_a   1.000
_cell.length_b   1.000
_cell.length_c   1.000
_cell.angle_alpha   90.00
_cell.angle_beta   90.00
_cell.angle_gamma   90.00
#
_symmetry.space_group_name_H-M   'P 1'
#
loop_
_entity.id
_entity.type
_entity.pdbx_description
1 polymer ?
#
loop_
_entity_poly.entity_id
_entity_poly.type
_entity_poly.pdbx_seq_one_letter_code
_entity_poly.pdbx_strand_id
1 'polypeptide(L)'
;VNAFGIEWLNEKILGRQARHDRRLESALLMLERFGAIEFSKQVAGTEKQISHYGGLPESLINETLLAEKLRRDQQKLLAMVEYARCETDRREFLNNYFLGTTSAE
;
A
#
# COMPACT_ATOMS: atom_id res chain seq x y z
N VAL A 1 -15.83 10.39 -14.61
CA VAL A 1 -15.69 11.23 -13.40
C VAL A 1 -15.95 12.70 -13.71
N ASN A 2 -15.29 13.28 -14.72
CA ASN A 2 -15.39 14.73 -15.00
C ASN A 2 -16.79 15.27 -15.37
N ALA A 3 -17.76 14.41 -15.72
CA ALA A 3 -19.12 14.83 -16.09
C ALA A 3 -20.20 14.56 -15.02
N PHE A 4 -19.99 13.60 -14.11
CA PHE A 4 -21.04 13.12 -13.19
C PHE A 4 -20.57 12.97 -11.73
N GLY A 5 -19.31 13.26 -11.43
CA GLY A 5 -18.78 13.17 -10.08
C GLY A 5 -18.30 11.79 -9.65
N ILE A 6 -17.73 11.76 -8.44
CA ILE A 6 -17.26 10.52 -7.79
C ILE A 6 -18.46 9.73 -7.23
N GLU A 7 -19.51 10.40 -6.76
CA GLU A 7 -20.71 9.76 -6.20
C GLU A 7 -21.43 8.91 -7.25
N TRP A 8 -21.63 9.45 -8.46
CA TRP A 8 -22.20 8.70 -9.57
C TRP A 8 -21.32 7.50 -9.95
N LEU A 9 -19.99 7.66 -9.95
CA LEU A 9 -19.07 6.55 -10.23
C LEU A 9 -19.20 5.47 -9.16
N ASN A 10 -19.37 5.86 -7.90
CA ASN A 10 -19.54 4.95 -6.78
C ASN A 10 -20.82 4.11 -6.94
N GLU A 11 -21.94 4.75 -7.26
CA GLU A 11 -23.21 4.07 -7.55
C GLU A 11 -23.11 3.12 -8.74
N LYS A 12 -22.35 3.47 -9.78
CA LYS A 12 -22.18 2.61 -10.97
C LYS A 12 -21.31 1.39 -10.72
N ILE A 13 -20.27 1.51 -9.89
CA ILE A 13 -19.36 0.39 -9.59
C ILE A 13 -19.96 -0.54 -8.52
N LEU A 14 -20.58 0.02 -7.48
CA LEU A 14 -20.96 -0.73 -6.27
C LEU A 14 -22.48 -0.94 -6.14
N GLY A 15 -23.28 -0.37 -7.04
CA GLY A 15 -24.73 -0.52 -7.04
C GLY A 15 -25.41 0.14 -5.84
N ARG A 16 -26.57 -0.38 -5.42
CA ARG A 16 -27.40 0.23 -4.35
C ARG A 16 -26.73 0.28 -2.97
N GLN A 17 -25.64 -0.45 -2.76
CA GLN A 17 -24.85 -0.42 -1.52
C GLN A 17 -23.82 0.72 -1.47
N ALA A 18 -23.63 1.44 -2.58
CA ALA A 18 -22.57 2.43 -2.76
C ALA A 18 -22.60 3.61 -1.76
N ARG A 19 -23.79 4.01 -1.28
CA ARG A 19 -23.97 5.24 -0.49
C ARG A 19 -23.13 5.30 0.79
N HIS A 20 -22.74 4.15 1.34
CA HIS A 20 -21.86 4.07 2.51
C HIS A 20 -20.53 3.36 2.23
N ASP A 21 -20.30 2.93 0.99
CA ASP A 21 -19.12 2.20 0.62
C ASP A 21 -17.99 3.14 0.21
N ARG A 22 -16.93 3.15 1.01
CA ARG A 22 -15.76 4.03 0.85
C ARG A 22 -14.62 3.38 0.07
N ARG A 23 -14.81 2.21 -0.54
CA ARG A 23 -13.76 1.52 -1.29
C ARG A 23 -13.28 2.34 -2.48
N LEU A 24 -14.19 2.97 -3.22
CA LEU A 24 -13.82 3.82 -4.36
C LEU A 24 -13.01 5.03 -3.90
N GLU A 25 -13.47 5.73 -2.87
CA GLU A 25 -12.75 6.87 -2.30
C GLU A 25 -11.36 6.48 -1.82
N SER A 26 -11.23 5.36 -1.11
CA SER A 26 -9.96 4.85 -0.63
C SER A 26 -9.02 4.50 -1.78
N ALA A 27 -9.54 3.86 -2.84
CA ALA A 27 -8.76 3.55 -4.03
C ALA A 27 -8.25 4.81 -4.74
N LEU A 28 -9.10 5.82 -4.88
CA LEU A 28 -8.71 7.10 -5.49
C LEU A 28 -7.65 7.84 -4.66
N LEU A 29 -7.78 7.86 -3.34
CA LEU A 29 -6.76 8.45 -2.45
C LEU A 29 -5.43 7.69 -2.53
N MET A 30 -5.46 6.37 -2.70
CA MET A 30 -4.24 5.60 -2.94
C MET A 30 -3.58 5.96 -4.27
N LEU A 31 -4.36 6.11 -5.35
CA LEU A 31 -3.84 6.53 -6.65
C LEU A 31 -3.24 7.94 -6.59
N GLU A 32 -3.89 8.86 -5.86
CA GLU A 32 -3.35 10.21 -5.63
C GLU A 32 -2.04 10.17 -4.83
N ARG A 33 -1.99 9.38 -3.76
CA ARG A 33 -0.78 9.21 -2.94
C ARG A 33 0.42 8.72 -3.76
N PHE A 34 0.18 7.89 -4.78
CA PHE A 34 1.23 7.38 -5.65
C PHE A 34 1.47 8.26 -6.89
N GLY A 35 0.82 9.42 -7.01
CA GLY A 35 0.98 10.35 -8.13
C GLY A 35 0.38 9.85 -9.45
N ALA A 36 -0.40 8.77 -9.42
CA ALA A 36 -1.06 8.24 -10.61
C ALA A 36 -2.23 9.13 -11.05
N ILE A 37 -2.83 9.86 -10.11
CA ILE A 37 -3.81 10.91 -10.37
C ILE A 37 -3.50 12.11 -9.49
N GLU A 38 -4.02 13.28 -9.85
CA GLU A 38 -4.10 14.43 -8.93
C GLU A 38 -5.52 15.00 -8.98
N PHE A 39 -6.06 15.36 -7.80
CA PHE A 39 -7.33 16.08 -7.75
C PHE A 39 -7.13 17.58 -7.96
N SER A 40 -8.09 18.21 -8.64
CA SER A 40 -8.16 19.65 -8.78
C SER A 40 -8.35 20.31 -7.41
N LYS A 41 -7.85 21.55 -7.27
CA LYS A 41 -8.16 22.38 -6.09
C LYS A 41 -9.67 22.56 -6.00
N GLN A 42 -10.24 22.18 -4.86
CA GLN A 42 -11.68 22.29 -4.65
C GLN A 42 -12.09 23.76 -4.59
N VAL A 43 -12.91 24.19 -5.55
CA VAL A 43 -13.57 25.52 -5.53
C VAL A 43 -14.93 25.35 -4.86
N ALA A 44 -15.35 26.33 -4.06
CA ALA A 44 -16.63 26.28 -3.36
C ALA A 44 -17.79 26.00 -4.34
N GLY A 45 -18.60 24.98 -4.05
CA GLY A 45 -19.71 24.55 -4.92
C GLY A 45 -19.32 23.65 -6.09
N THR A 46 -18.06 23.24 -6.21
CA THR A 46 -17.61 22.28 -7.25
C THR A 46 -17.23 20.94 -6.64
N GLU A 47 -17.49 19.87 -7.40
CA GLU A 47 -17.04 18.52 -7.05
C GLU A 47 -15.55 18.34 -7.32
N LYS A 48 -14.90 17.45 -6.56
CA LYS A 48 -13.51 17.06 -6.82
C LYS A 48 -13.41 16.38 -8.19
N GLN A 49 -12.52 16.87 -9.03
CA GLN A 49 -12.25 16.31 -10.36
C GLN A 49 -10.79 15.89 -10.46
N ILE A 50 -10.50 14.90 -11.30
CA ILE A 50 -9.12 14.51 -11.58
C ILE A 50 -8.57 15.49 -12.62
N SER A 51 -7.53 16.23 -12.25
CA SER A 51 -6.88 17.22 -13.12
C SER A 51 -5.71 16.66 -13.90
N HIS A 52 -5.06 15.61 -13.40
CA HIS A 52 -3.87 15.04 -14.01
C HIS A 52 -3.86 13.51 -13.88
N TYR A 53 -3.27 12.84 -14.87
CA TYR A 53 -3.02 11.41 -14.88
C TYR A 53 -1.51 11.18 -15.04
N GLY A 54 -0.92 10.49 -14.08
CA GLY A 54 0.48 10.09 -14.09
C GLY A 54 0.66 8.58 -14.23
N GLY A 55 1.91 8.15 -14.35
CA GLY A 55 2.27 6.75 -14.22
C GLY A 55 2.26 6.30 -12.76
N LEU A 56 2.03 5.01 -12.53
CA LEU A 56 2.33 4.41 -11.23
C LEU A 56 3.86 4.39 -11.01
N PRO A 57 4.35 4.47 -9.76
CA PRO A 57 5.77 4.38 -9.48
C PRO A 57 6.31 2.99 -9.82
N GLU A 58 7.58 2.93 -10.22
CA GLU A 58 8.23 1.67 -10.62
C GLU A 58 8.18 0.60 -9.52
N SER A 59 8.22 1.02 -8.25
CA SER A 59 8.10 0.12 -7.09
C SER A 59 6.78 -0.66 -7.03
N LEU A 60 5.74 -0.24 -7.77
CA LEU A 60 4.45 -0.92 -7.85
C LEU A 60 4.23 -1.70 -9.16
N ILE A 61 5.04 -1.45 -10.20
CA ILE A 61 4.88 -2.08 -11.52
C ILE A 61 5.99 -3.08 -11.80
N ASN A 62 7.19 -2.84 -11.26
CA ASN A 62 8.35 -3.70 -11.52
C ASN A 62 8.22 -5.02 -10.75
N GLU A 63 7.90 -6.07 -11.49
CA GLU A 63 7.69 -7.42 -10.97
C GLU A 63 8.91 -7.96 -10.21
N THR A 64 10.12 -7.60 -10.66
CA THR A 64 11.37 -8.05 -10.01
C THR A 64 11.50 -7.43 -8.62
N LEU A 65 11.31 -6.11 -8.52
CA LEU A 65 11.33 -5.41 -7.23
C LEU A 65 10.23 -5.91 -6.28
N LEU A 66 9.05 -6.23 -6.83
CA LEU A 66 7.94 -6.77 -6.06
C LEU A 66 8.25 -8.18 -5.52
N ALA A 67 8.82 -9.05 -6.36
CA ALA A 67 9.24 -10.39 -5.96
C ALA A 67 10.34 -10.35 -4.89
N GLU A 68 11.31 -9.45 -5.02
CA GLU A 68 12.35 -9.23 -4.02
C GLU A 68 11.77 -8.72 -2.69
N LYS A 69 10.83 -7.78 -2.73
CA LYS A 69 10.11 -7.31 -1.54
C LYS A 69 9.35 -8.45 -0.87
N LEU A 70 8.60 -9.24 -1.64
CA LEU A 70 7.85 -10.38 -1.13
C LEU A 70 8.77 -11.39 -0.44
N ARG A 71 9.89 -11.73 -1.07
CA ARG A 71 10.89 -12.64 -0.49
C ARG A 71 11.43 -12.09 0.84
N ARG A 72 11.80 -10.81 0.89
CA ARG A 72 12.29 -10.17 2.14
C ARG A 72 11.23 -10.19 3.24
N ASP A 73 9.97 -9.90 2.90
CA ASP A 73 8.88 -9.88 3.87
C ASP A 73 8.57 -11.30 4.40
N GLN A 74 8.64 -12.32 3.54
CA GLN A 74 8.53 -13.73 3.94
C GLN A 74 9.67 -14.16 4.88
N GLN A 75 10.91 -13.74 4.60
CA GLN A 75 12.05 -14.01 5.48
C GLN A 75 11.89 -13.35 6.86
N LYS A 76 11.41 -12.10 6.91
CA LYS A 76 11.10 -11.41 8.16
C LYS A 76 9.99 -12.11 8.95
N LEU A 77 8.94 -12.54 8.26
CA LEU A 77 7.84 -13.29 8.89
C LEU A 77 8.34 -14.62 9.45
N LEU A 78 9.18 -15.35 8.71
CA LEU A 78 9.80 -16.58 9.19
C LEU A 78 10.63 -16.33 10.45
N ALA A 79 11.49 -15.31 10.45
CA ALA A 79 12.29 -14.95 11.62
C ALA A 79 11.43 -14.61 12.85
N MET A 80 10.28 -13.96 12.64
CA MET A 80 9.32 -13.70 13.73
C MET A 80 8.69 -14.98 14.29
N VAL A 81 8.39 -15.96 13.42
CA VAL A 81 7.89 -17.28 13.84
C VAL A 81 8.96 -18.05 14.62
N GLU A 82 10.21 -18.04 14.14
CA GLU A 82 11.34 -18.65 14.83
C GLU A 82 11.58 -17.99 16.20
N TYR A 83 11.53 -16.66 16.27
CA TYR A 83 11.63 -15.93 17.53
C TYR A 83 10.51 -16.29 18.50
N ALA A 84 9.26 -16.42 18.03
CA ALA A 84 8.13 -16.82 18.86
C ALA A 84 8.28 -18.25 19.42
N ARG A 85 8.93 -19.13 18.65
CA ARG A 85 9.27 -20.51 19.04
C ARG A 85 10.59 -20.62 19.81
N CYS A 86 11.32 -19.52 20.03
CA CYS A 86 12.62 -19.54 20.65
C CYS A 86 12.52 -19.95 22.12
N GLU A 87 13.07 -21.13 22.42
CA GLU A 87 13.23 -21.67 23.78
C GLU A 87 14.59 -21.30 24.40
N THR A 88 15.51 -20.73 23.61
CA THR A 88 16.85 -20.29 24.02
C THR A 88 16.88 -18.79 24.38
N ASP A 89 18.07 -18.21 24.56
CA ASP A 89 18.22 -16.78 24.87
C ASP A 89 17.74 -15.90 23.72
N ARG A 90 16.60 -15.23 23.94
CA ARG A 90 15.98 -14.29 23.00
C ARG A 90 16.89 -13.11 22.66
N ARG A 91 17.76 -12.68 23.59
CA ARG A 91 18.69 -11.57 23.36
C ARG A 91 19.74 -11.97 22.33
N GLU A 92 20.28 -13.18 22.44
CA GLU A 92 21.23 -13.72 21.47
C GLU A 92 20.58 -13.86 20.09
N PHE A 93 19.35 -14.36 20.01
CA PHE A 93 18.60 -14.43 18.75
C PHE A 93 18.46 -13.05 18.08
N LEU A 94 18.05 -12.02 18.84
CA LEU A 94 17.89 -10.66 18.30
C LEU A 94 19.23 -10.07 17.86
N ASN A 95 20.31 -10.31 18.60
CA ASN A 95 21.65 -9.90 18.18
C ASN A 95 22.02 -10.54 16.84
N ASN A 96 21.84 -11.85 16.69
CA ASN A 96 22.13 -12.56 15.45
C ASN A 96 21.28 -12.06 14.27
N TYR A 97 20.00 -11.76 14.50
CA TYR A 97 19.08 -11.28 13.46
C TYR A 97 19.41 -9.86 12.99
N PHE A 98 19.71 -8.92 13.90
CA PHE A 98 19.95 -7.52 13.54
C PHE A 98 21.40 -7.20 13.20
N LEU A 99 22.37 -7.85 13.85
CA LEU A 99 23.80 -7.58 13.69
C LEU A 99 24.50 -8.61 12.78
N GLY A 100 23.80 -9.68 12.41
CA GLY A 100 24.40 -10.86 11.80
C GLY A 100 25.13 -11.73 12.83
N THR A 101 25.43 -12.97 12.46
CA THR A 101 26.31 -13.82 13.28
C THR A 101 27.66 -13.15 13.41
N THR A 102 27.97 -12.61 14.59
CA THR A 102 29.34 -12.25 14.95
C THR A 102 30.07 -13.56 15.23
N SER A 103 30.36 -14.33 14.19
CA SER A 103 31.32 -15.44 14.27
C SER A 103 32.69 -14.79 14.37
N ALA A 104 33.12 -14.49 15.59
CA ALA A 104 34.54 -14.33 15.87
C ALA A 104 35.16 -15.73 15.76
N GLU A 105 35.91 -15.96 14.67
CA GLU A 105 36.97 -16.97 14.65
C GLU A 105 38.09 -16.58 15.62
#